data_AF-A0A2V5Y3R0-F1
#
_entry.id   AF-A0A2V5Y3R0-F1
#
_cell.length_a   1.000
_cell.length_b   1.000
_cell.length_c   1.000
_cell.angle_alpha   90.00
_cell.angle_beta   90.00
_cell.angle_gamma   90.00
#
_symmetry.space_group_name_H-M   'P 1'
#
loop_
_entity.id
_entity.type
_entity.pdbx_description
1 polymer ?
#
loop_
_entity_poly.entity_id
_entity_poly.type
_entity_poly.pdbx_seq_one_letter_code
_entity_poly.pdbx_strand_id
1 'polypeptide(L)'
;NHFAKDVGIPLGIHAAVRTLANGRTEPVDVAEVNGRVFINNSSLGIYPRIVVHRDRQQDQLNRSKWSAFAWATVLAFRRFPFLRLRICVEGQELDRRTAFLFVGNNEYVMSGFGIGGRAHLNSGKLGLYLTHRAGRFG
;
A
#
# COMPACT_ATOMS: atom_id res chain seq x y z
N ASN A 1 -4.48 -9.55 7.29
CA ASN A 1 -3.17 -10.14 6.93
C ASN A 1 -3.06 -10.15 5.41
N HIS A 2 -2.30 -9.23 4.81
CA HIS A 2 -2.19 -9.10 3.34
C HIS A 2 -1.27 -10.18 2.77
N PHE A 3 -0.07 -10.34 3.36
CA PHE A 3 0.88 -11.35 2.91
C PHE A 3 0.30 -12.76 2.95
N ALA A 4 -0.38 -13.15 4.03
CA ALA A 4 -1.03 -14.46 4.11
C ALA A 4 -2.04 -14.70 2.97
N LYS A 5 -2.75 -13.66 2.52
CA LYS A 5 -3.65 -13.77 1.37
C LYS A 5 -2.86 -13.91 0.06
N ASP A 6 -1.79 -13.14 -0.08
CA ASP A 6 -0.94 -13.17 -1.28
C ASP A 6 -0.26 -14.54 -1.45
N VAL A 7 0.13 -15.21 -0.34
CA VAL A 7 0.67 -16.59 -0.35
C VAL A 7 -0.40 -17.68 -0.22
N GLY A 8 -1.69 -17.34 -0.30
CA GLY A 8 -2.78 -18.31 -0.26
C GLY A 8 -2.99 -19.05 1.09
N ILE A 9 -2.41 -18.55 2.18
CA ILE A 9 -2.59 -19.13 3.53
C ILE A 9 -3.99 -18.80 4.06
N PRO A 10 -4.79 -19.82 4.43
CA PRO A 10 -6.09 -19.62 5.06
C PRO A 10 -5.99 -18.81 6.36
N LEU A 11 -6.93 -17.90 6.60
CA LEU A 11 -6.91 -17.02 7.79
C LEU A 11 -7.37 -17.73 9.08
N GLY A 12 -8.04 -18.88 8.98
CA GLY A 12 -8.47 -19.67 10.13
C GLY A 12 -7.31 -20.49 10.69
N ILE A 13 -7.09 -20.42 12.01
CA ILE A 13 -5.94 -21.05 12.69
C ILE A 13 -5.79 -22.53 12.34
N HIS A 14 -6.85 -23.33 12.42
CA HIS A 14 -6.78 -24.77 12.11
C HIS A 14 -6.39 -25.05 10.65
N ALA A 15 -6.84 -24.22 9.72
CA ALA A 15 -6.50 -24.36 8.31
C ALA A 15 -5.06 -23.89 8.04
N ALA A 16 -4.61 -22.81 8.68
CA ALA A 16 -3.23 -22.35 8.60
C ALA A 16 -2.22 -23.38 9.14
N VAL A 17 -2.54 -24.03 10.26
CA VAL A 17 -1.71 -25.13 10.82
C VAL A 17 -1.63 -26.31 9.86
N ARG A 18 -2.73 -26.66 9.17
CA ARG A 18 -2.69 -27.70 8.13
C ARG A 18 -1.81 -27.30 6.94
N THR A 19 -1.81 -26.02 6.55
CA THR A 19 -0.90 -25.50 5.52
C THR A 19 0.55 -25.58 5.97
N LEU A 20 0.85 -25.37 7.25
CA LEU A 20 2.21 -25.55 7.77
C LEU A 20 2.67 -27.02 7.66
N ALA A 21 1.79 -27.97 7.97
CA ALA A 21 2.12 -29.40 7.98
C ALA A 21 2.18 -30.04 6.58
N ASN A 22 1.30 -29.61 5.66
CA ASN A 22 1.08 -30.28 4.37
C ASN A 22 1.23 -29.35 3.16
N GLY A 23 1.61 -28.10 3.39
CA GLY A 23 1.73 -27.09 2.33
C GLY A 23 2.96 -27.29 1.47
N ARG A 24 3.15 -26.35 0.53
CA ARG A 24 4.33 -26.27 -0.32
C ARG A 24 5.13 -25.04 0.07
N THR A 25 6.44 -25.13 -0.08
CA THR A 25 7.36 -24.00 0.06
C THR A 25 7.60 -23.39 -1.30
N GLU A 26 7.49 -22.07 -1.39
CA GLU A 26 7.79 -21.33 -2.61
C GLU A 26 8.75 -20.18 -2.27
N PRO A 27 9.74 -19.90 -3.14
CA PRO A 27 10.60 -18.74 -2.98
C PRO A 27 9.78 -17.47 -3.20
N VAL A 28 9.99 -16.48 -2.32
CA VAL A 28 9.40 -15.14 -2.43
C VAL A 28 10.50 -14.10 -2.36
N ASP A 29 10.32 -13.01 -3.08
CA ASP A 29 11.22 -11.87 -3.01
C ASP A 29 11.05 -11.16 -1.68
N VAL A 30 12.15 -10.59 -1.22
CA VAL A 30 12.16 -9.61 -0.14
C VAL A 30 12.82 -8.34 -0.66
N ALA A 31 12.34 -7.20 -0.17
CA ALA A 31 12.89 -5.91 -0.52
C ALA A 31 13.65 -5.32 0.67
N GLU A 32 14.58 -4.42 0.43
CA GLU A 32 15.37 -3.78 1.47
C GLU A 32 15.36 -2.26 1.31
N VAL A 33 15.28 -1.54 2.42
CA VAL A 33 15.51 -0.10 2.48
C VAL A 33 16.46 0.21 3.63
N ASN A 34 17.63 0.79 3.33
CA ASN A 34 18.63 1.17 4.33
C ASN A 34 18.98 0.03 5.31
N GLY A 35 19.25 -1.18 4.83
CA GLY A 35 19.56 -2.34 5.69
C GLY A 35 18.34 -2.99 6.35
N ARG A 36 17.11 -2.51 6.10
CA ARG A 36 15.89 -3.05 6.69
C ARG A 36 15.05 -3.77 5.65
N VAL A 37 14.89 -5.07 5.85
CA VAL A 37 14.08 -5.93 4.99
C VAL A 37 12.59 -5.67 5.21
N PHE A 38 11.83 -5.60 4.12
CA PHE A 38 10.37 -5.54 4.12
C PHE A 38 9.79 -6.50 3.06
N ILE A 39 8.67 -7.12 3.40
CA ILE A 39 8.01 -8.13 2.54
C ILE A 39 6.87 -7.52 1.71
N ASN A 40 6.25 -6.42 2.18
CA ASN A 40 5.07 -5.85 1.54
C ASN A 40 5.39 -4.55 0.82
N ASN A 41 5.62 -3.47 1.58
CA ASN A 41 5.91 -2.17 1.01
C ASN A 41 6.67 -1.28 2.00
N SER A 42 7.24 -0.22 1.45
CA SER A 42 7.79 0.93 2.15
C SER A 42 7.20 2.20 1.54
N SER A 43 6.75 3.14 2.37
CA SER A 43 6.04 4.34 1.88
C SER A 43 6.51 5.61 2.56
N LEU A 44 6.49 6.73 1.83
CA LEU A 44 6.77 8.07 2.32
C LEU A 44 5.56 8.99 2.10
N GLY A 45 5.42 9.98 2.98
CA GLY A 45 4.33 10.96 2.90
C GLY A 45 3.04 10.41 3.46
N ILE A 46 1.91 10.96 3.03
CA ILE A 46 0.64 10.67 3.66
C ILE A 46 0.12 9.34 3.14
N TYR A 47 0.38 8.26 3.86
CA TYR A 47 -0.41 7.03 3.74
C TYR A 47 -1.75 7.31 4.40
N PRO A 48 -2.83 7.53 3.64
CA PRO A 48 -4.10 7.70 4.29
C PRO A 48 -4.59 6.30 4.65
N ARG A 49 -5.21 6.20 5.81
CA ARG A 49 -6.31 5.28 6.06
C ARG A 49 -7.50 5.43 5.07
N ILE A 50 -7.32 5.99 3.87
CA ILE A 50 -8.31 6.09 2.78
C ILE A 50 -8.52 4.71 2.13
N VAL A 51 -7.56 3.78 2.23
CA VAL A 51 -7.71 2.43 1.64
C VAL A 51 -8.26 1.38 2.63
N VAL A 52 -8.34 1.66 3.94
CA VAL A 52 -8.68 0.62 4.94
C VAL A 52 -10.13 0.66 5.44
N HIS A 53 -10.95 1.65 5.08
CA HIS A 53 -12.35 1.67 5.53
C HIS A 53 -13.33 1.76 4.39
N ARG A 54 -13.42 0.69 3.57
CA ARG A 54 -14.61 0.50 2.75
C ARG A 54 -15.64 -0.49 3.28
N ASP A 55 -15.31 -1.53 4.05
CA ASP A 55 -16.32 -2.59 4.26
C ASP A 55 -16.60 -3.09 5.68
N ARG A 56 -16.18 -2.42 6.76
CA ARG A 56 -16.54 -2.89 8.14
C ARG A 56 -16.95 -1.85 9.18
N GLN A 57 -16.79 -0.54 8.93
CA GLN A 57 -17.22 0.51 9.87
C GLN A 57 -18.37 1.40 9.36
N GLN A 58 -18.81 1.19 8.11
CA GLN A 58 -19.95 1.91 7.54
C GLN A 58 -21.24 1.64 8.35
N ASP A 59 -21.36 0.46 8.96
CA ASP A 59 -22.56 0.03 9.67
C ASP A 59 -22.66 0.57 11.10
N GLN A 60 -21.57 1.12 11.67
CA GLN A 60 -21.55 1.59 13.07
C GLN A 60 -21.48 3.12 13.23
N LEU A 61 -21.14 3.86 12.17
CA LEU A 61 -20.99 5.33 12.22
C LEU A 61 -22.10 6.02 11.43
N ASN A 62 -22.99 6.73 12.13
CA ASN A 62 -24.01 7.59 11.51
C ASN A 62 -23.41 8.51 10.44
N ARG A 63 -24.06 8.62 9.26
CA ARG A 63 -23.60 9.39 8.08
C ARG A 63 -23.08 10.80 8.39
N SER A 64 -23.65 11.49 9.38
CA SER A 64 -23.23 12.83 9.83
C SER A 64 -21.84 12.85 10.51
N LYS A 65 -21.46 11.80 11.24
CA LYS A 65 -20.13 11.70 11.86
C LYS A 65 -19.06 11.32 10.84
N TRP A 66 -19.43 10.56 9.82
CA TRP A 66 -18.51 10.18 8.75
C TRP A 66 -18.11 11.38 7.88
N SER A 67 -19.03 12.28 7.56
CA SER A 67 -18.70 13.50 6.82
C SER A 67 -17.78 14.42 7.62
N ALA A 68 -18.00 14.57 8.93
CA ALA A 68 -17.12 15.34 9.81
C ALA A 68 -15.72 14.71 9.92
N PHE A 69 -15.63 13.38 10.03
CA PHE A 69 -14.35 12.65 10.02
C PHE A 69 -13.62 12.79 8.68
N ALA A 70 -14.34 12.65 7.56
CA ALA A 70 -13.78 12.86 6.23
C ALA A 70 -13.28 14.29 6.05
N TRP A 71 -14.05 15.29 6.49
CA TRP A 71 -13.64 16.70 6.45
C TRP A 71 -12.42 16.99 7.33
N ALA A 72 -12.39 16.50 8.57
CA ALA A 72 -11.25 16.65 9.47
C ALA A 72 -9.99 15.96 8.91
N THR A 73 -10.18 14.80 8.29
CA THR A 73 -9.13 14.10 7.54
C THR A 73 -8.64 15.01 6.41
N VAL A 74 -9.50 15.45 5.48
CA VAL A 74 -9.13 16.37 4.39
C VAL A 74 -8.42 17.64 4.89
N LEU A 75 -8.86 18.23 6.01
CA LEU A 75 -8.20 19.39 6.62
C LEU A 75 -6.80 19.07 7.15
N ALA A 76 -6.63 17.94 7.85
CA ALA A 76 -5.32 17.47 8.31
C ALA A 76 -4.38 17.19 7.13
N PHE A 77 -4.93 16.67 6.02
CA PHE A 77 -4.21 16.44 4.76
C PHE A 77 -3.75 17.74 4.09
N ARG A 78 -4.51 18.84 4.18
CA ARG A 78 -4.06 20.17 3.70
C ARG A 78 -2.83 20.71 4.44
N ARG A 79 -2.50 20.18 5.61
CA ARG A 79 -1.35 20.59 6.43
C ARG A 79 -0.06 19.84 6.09
N PHE A 80 -0.13 18.72 5.36
CA PHE A 80 1.06 17.93 5.02
C PHE A 80 1.77 18.51 3.79
N PRO A 81 3.05 18.89 3.91
CA PRO A 81 3.79 19.45 2.79
C PRO A 81 4.06 18.35 1.75
N PHE A 82 3.74 18.63 0.49
CA PHE A 82 4.23 17.83 -0.63
C PHE A 82 5.75 17.66 -0.51
N LEU A 83 6.20 16.40 -0.56
CA LEU A 83 7.61 16.03 -0.57
C LEU A 83 8.18 16.33 -1.96
N ARG A 84 9.36 16.96 -2.02
CA ARG A 84 10.18 16.98 -3.22
C ARG A 84 11.12 15.78 -3.15
N LEU A 85 10.96 14.87 -4.09
CA LEU A 85 11.71 13.63 -4.16
C LEU A 85 12.52 13.63 -5.45
N ARG A 86 13.81 13.31 -5.32
CA ARG A 86 14.64 12.86 -6.44
C ARG A 86 14.65 11.35 -6.40
N ILE A 87 14.18 10.71 -7.46
CA ILE A 87 14.05 9.27 -7.54
C ILE A 87 14.98 8.79 -8.65
N CYS A 88 15.91 7.90 -8.34
CA CYS A 88 16.76 7.27 -9.34
C CYS A 88 16.34 5.80 -9.50
N VAL A 89 15.96 5.41 -10.72
CA VAL A 89 15.53 4.04 -11.07
C VAL A 89 16.28 3.63 -12.31
N GLU A 90 17.08 2.56 -12.24
CA GLU A 90 17.80 2.00 -13.40
C GLU A 90 18.57 3.05 -14.22
N GLY A 91 19.20 4.02 -13.53
CA GLY A 91 19.96 5.10 -14.17
C GLY A 91 19.13 6.28 -14.69
N GLN A 92 17.80 6.24 -14.54
CA GLN A 92 16.91 7.35 -14.85
C GLN A 92 16.59 8.16 -13.59
N GLU A 93 16.72 9.48 -13.68
CA GLU A 93 16.34 10.39 -12.60
C GLU A 93 14.97 11.01 -12.84
N LEU A 94 14.12 10.96 -11.81
CA LEU A 94 12.81 11.59 -11.77
C LEU A 94 12.74 12.53 -10.57
N ASP A 95 12.69 13.84 -10.85
CA ASP A 95 12.33 14.83 -9.85
C ASP A 95 10.81 14.96 -9.79
N ARG A 96 10.22 14.67 -8.63
CA ARG A 96 8.78 14.66 -8.41
C ARG A 96 8.39 15.37 -7.13
N ARG A 97 7.29 16.11 -7.20
CA ARG A 97 6.63 16.69 -6.04
C ARG A 97 5.35 15.91 -5.77
N THR A 98 5.33 15.14 -4.69
CA THR A 98 4.21 14.24 -4.38
C THR A 98 3.82 14.32 -2.91
N ALA A 99 2.55 14.09 -2.62
CA ALA A 99 2.09 13.95 -1.24
C ALA A 99 2.34 12.53 -0.70
N PHE A 100 2.60 11.57 -1.58
CA PHE A 100 2.67 10.15 -1.25
C PHE A 100 3.55 9.37 -2.24
N LEU A 101 4.47 8.57 -1.69
CA LEU A 101 5.25 7.57 -2.41
C LEU A 101 5.00 6.20 -1.77
N PHE A 102 4.78 5.19 -2.60
CA PHE A 102 4.68 3.78 -2.21
C PHE A 102 5.61 2.94 -3.05
N VAL A 103 6.46 2.16 -2.39
CA VAL A 103 7.35 1.17 -3.00
C VAL A 103 6.86 -0.19 -2.57
N GLY A 104 6.22 -0.92 -3.48
CA GLY A 104 5.76 -2.29 -3.28
C GLY A 104 6.86 -3.30 -3.60
N ASN A 105 6.98 -4.34 -2.77
CA ASN A 105 7.75 -5.53 -3.11
C ASN A 105 6.91 -6.40 -4.05
N ASN A 106 7.27 -6.40 -5.34
CA ASN A 106 6.45 -6.82 -6.49
C ASN A 106 5.34 -5.84 -6.88
N GLU A 107 4.78 -6.06 -8.07
CA GLU A 107 3.69 -5.26 -8.63
C GLU A 107 2.37 -5.51 -7.89
N TYR A 108 1.78 -4.41 -7.43
CA TYR A 108 0.45 -4.39 -6.85
C TYR A 108 -0.61 -4.14 -7.91
N VAL A 109 -1.69 -4.93 -7.86
CA VAL A 109 -2.88 -4.70 -8.68
C VAL A 109 -3.58 -3.45 -8.17
N MET A 110 -3.68 -2.44 -9.03
CA MET A 110 -4.35 -1.18 -8.70
C MET A 110 -5.83 -1.22 -9.07
N SER A 111 -6.69 -0.82 -8.14
CA SER A 111 -8.15 -0.81 -8.30
C SER A 111 -8.69 0.56 -7.88
N GLY A 112 -8.88 1.46 -8.84
CA GLY A 112 -9.27 2.84 -8.56
C GLY A 112 -8.26 3.54 -7.64
N PHE A 113 -8.70 3.99 -6.46
CA PHE A 113 -7.85 4.60 -5.44
C PHE A 113 -7.23 3.59 -4.46
N GLY A 114 -7.47 2.29 -4.64
CA GLY A 114 -7.02 1.22 -3.75
C GLY A 114 -5.78 0.48 -4.26
N ILE A 115 -4.85 0.22 -3.34
CA ILE A 115 -3.72 -0.70 -3.54
C ILE A 115 -4.22 -2.11 -3.18
N GLY A 116 -4.34 -2.98 -4.19
CA GLY A 116 -4.89 -4.34 -4.07
C GLY A 116 -3.88 -5.37 -3.56
N GLY A 117 -4.00 -6.61 -4.05
CA GLY A 117 -3.03 -7.68 -3.82
C GLY A 117 -1.91 -7.68 -4.86
N ARG A 118 -1.02 -8.66 -4.78
CA ARG A 118 0.05 -8.89 -5.76
C ARG A 118 -0.25 -10.11 -6.62
N ALA A 119 -0.02 -10.01 -7.92
CA ALA A 119 -0.19 -11.13 -8.84
C ALA A 119 0.95 -12.16 -8.70
N HIS A 120 2.16 -11.66 -8.42
CA HIS A 120 3.37 -12.46 -8.25
C HIS A 120 4.16 -11.96 -7.04
N LEU A 121 4.85 -12.88 -6.36
CA LEU A 121 5.70 -12.58 -5.20
C LEU A 121 7.19 -12.79 -5.47
N ASN A 122 7.55 -13.19 -6.70
CA ASN A 122 8.88 -13.59 -7.13
C ASN A 122 9.26 -12.96 -8.49
N SER A 123 8.74 -11.77 -8.78
CA SER A 123 8.94 -11.09 -10.06
C SER A 123 10.31 -10.40 -10.19
N GLY A 124 11.06 -10.29 -9.09
CA GLY A 124 12.34 -9.59 -9.01
C GLY A 124 12.23 -8.07 -9.19
N LYS A 125 11.03 -7.49 -8.99
CA LYS A 125 10.75 -6.07 -9.27
C LYS A 125 10.17 -5.35 -8.06
N LEU A 126 10.50 -4.05 -7.95
CA LEU A 126 9.82 -3.12 -7.04
C LEU A 126 8.81 -2.28 -7.82
N GLY A 127 7.58 -2.21 -7.32
CA GLY A 127 6.56 -1.34 -7.86
C GLY A 127 6.65 0.06 -7.25
N LEU A 128 6.86 1.09 -8.06
CA LEU A 128 6.93 2.48 -7.61
C LEU A 128 5.63 3.22 -7.95
N TYR A 129 4.94 3.73 -6.93
CA TYR A 129 3.66 4.42 -7.10
C TYR A 129 3.68 5.76 -6.39
N LEU A 130 3.32 6.80 -7.12
CA LEU A 130 3.34 8.19 -6.65
C LEU A 130 2.06 8.88 -7.07
N THR A 131 1.55 9.74 -6.19
CA THR A 131 0.45 10.63 -6.56
C THR A 131 0.99 11.76 -7.42
N HIS A 132 0.34 12.01 -8.56
CA HIS A 132 0.59 13.20 -9.35
C HIS A 132 0.08 14.43 -8.60
N ARG A 133 0.75 15.57 -8.81
CA ARG A 133 0.20 16.86 -8.41
C ARG A 133 -1.11 17.05 -9.19
N ALA A 134 -2.26 16.92 -8.53
CA ALA A 134 -3.49 17.48 -9.06
C ALA A 134 -3.26 18.98 -9.20
N GLY A 135 -3.21 19.47 -10.44
CA GLY A 135 -3.34 20.90 -10.68
C GLY A 135 -4.72 21.35 -10.19
N ARG A 136 -4.98 22.66 -10.18
CA ARG A 136 -6.35 23.15 -9.99
C ARG A 136 -7.32 22.69 -11.11
N PHE A 137 -6.82 21.95 -12.10
CA PHE A 137 -7.52 21.26 -13.18
C PHE A 137 -6.67 20.05 -13.60
N GLY A 138 -7.18 18.83 -13.41
CA GLY A 138 -6.52 17.59 -13.89
C GLY A 138 -5.56 16.95 -12.91
#